data_AF-A0A5C1QME3-F1
#
_entry.id   AF-A0A5C1QME3-F1
#
_cell.length_a   1.000
_cell.length_b   1.000
_cell.length_c   1.000
_cell.angle_alpha   90.00
_cell.angle_beta   90.00
_cell.angle_gamma   90.00
#
_symmetry.space_group_name_H-M   'P 1'
#
loop_
_entity.id
_entity.type
_entity.pdbx_description
1 polymer ?
#
loop_
_entity_poly.entity_id
_entity_poly.type
_entity_poly.pdbx_seq_one_letter_code
_entity_poly.pdbx_strand_id
1 'polypeptide(L)'
;MNKKLNTVLFMLAGTILNIFLMLGLFLLFLYLGNLVLTPETDSSLKMLVFLLIIGFSVVGSFFLYSRIVKIINKRWNLENYMHPFFTRKR
;
A
#
# COMPACT_ATOMS: atom_id res chain seq x y z
N MET A 1 7.61 27.73 -8.10
CA MET A 1 7.44 26.29 -7.77
C MET A 1 7.90 25.46 -8.95
N ASN A 2 8.92 24.63 -8.77
CA ASN A 2 9.40 23.76 -9.84
C ASN A 2 8.50 22.51 -9.89
N LYS A 3 7.66 22.38 -10.92
CA LYS A 3 6.67 21.28 -11.05
C LYS A 3 7.33 19.89 -10.97
N LYS A 4 8.61 19.78 -11.36
CA LYS A 4 9.40 18.54 -11.23
C LYS A 4 9.68 18.15 -9.78
N LEU A 5 10.01 19.14 -8.93
CA LEU A 5 10.31 18.92 -7.52
C LEU A 5 9.08 18.43 -6.76
N ASN A 6 7.91 19.01 -7.06
CA ASN A 6 6.63 18.59 -6.48
C ASN A 6 6.34 17.12 -6.79
N THR A 7 6.60 16.66 -8.02
CA THR A 7 6.31 15.27 -8.34
C THR A 7 7.29 14.28 -7.73
N VAL A 8 8.57 14.64 -7.59
CA VAL A 8 9.53 13.82 -6.84
C VAL A 8 9.09 13.69 -5.38
N LEU A 9 8.68 14.79 -4.74
CA LEU A 9 8.16 14.78 -3.36
C LEU A 9 6.89 13.94 -3.25
N PHE A 10 5.99 13.99 -4.23
CA PHE A 10 4.79 13.16 -4.23
C PHE A 10 5.10 11.67 -4.36
N MET A 11 6.03 11.30 -5.25
CA MET A 11 6.47 9.91 -5.37
C MET A 11 7.11 9.43 -4.07
N LEU A 12 8.01 10.21 -3.46
CA LEU A 12 8.62 9.87 -2.18
C LEU A 12 7.59 9.72 -1.07
N ALA A 13 6.68 10.68 -0.92
CA ALA A 13 5.60 10.62 0.06
C ALA A 13 4.70 9.40 -0.19
N GLY A 14 4.41 9.10 -1.45
CA GLY A 14 3.62 7.94 -1.86
C GLY A 14 4.31 6.62 -1.53
N THR A 15 5.61 6.50 -1.80
CA THR A 15 6.42 5.32 -1.43
C THR A 15 6.45 5.14 0.07
N ILE A 16 6.70 6.21 0.84
CA ILE A 16 6.70 6.17 2.30
C ILE A 16 5.34 5.71 2.81
N LEU A 17 4.25 6.29 2.31
CA LEU A 17 2.89 5.91 2.69
C LEU A 17 2.60 4.45 2.34
N ASN A 18 3.04 3.96 1.19
CA ASN A 18 2.87 2.56 0.80
C ASN A 18 3.62 1.60 1.73
N ILE A 19 4.86 1.94 2.12
CA ILE A 19 5.63 1.14 3.08
C ILE A 19 4.90 1.06 4.42
N PHE A 20 4.37 2.19 4.92
CA PHE A 20 3.58 2.19 6.15
C PHE A 20 2.31 1.37 6.05
N LEU A 21 1.57 1.45 4.93
CA LEU A 21 0.39 0.61 4.69
C LEU A 21 0.74 -0.87 4.65
N MET A 22 1.83 -1.23 3.97
CA MET A 22 2.29 -2.60 3.86
C MET A 22 2.68 -3.17 5.24
N LEU A 23 3.47 -2.42 6.02
CA LEU A 23 3.85 -2.82 7.38
C LEU A 23 2.63 -2.93 8.29
N GLY A 24 1.72 -1.96 8.24
CA GLY A 24 0.49 -1.98 9.03
C GLY A 24 -0.39 -3.19 8.70
N LEU A 25 -0.60 -3.48 7.41
CA LEU A 25 -1.37 -4.65 6.97
C LEU A 25 -0.67 -5.96 7.34
N PHE A 26 0.66 -6.01 7.22
CA PHE A 26 1.42 -7.20 7.58
C PHE A 26 1.27 -7.52 9.06
N LEU A 27 1.40 -6.54 9.94
CA LEU A 27 1.19 -6.71 11.38
C LEU A 27 -0.27 -7.09 11.69
N LEU A 28 -1.24 -6.46 11.03
CA LEU A 28 -2.66 -6.78 11.17
C LEU A 28 -2.93 -8.24 10.81
N PHE A 29 -2.45 -8.70 9.65
CA PHE A 29 -2.66 -10.06 9.19
C PHE A 29 -1.86 -11.09 9.99
N LEU A 30 -0.67 -10.75 10.51
CA LEU A 30 0.05 -11.60 11.46
C LEU A 30 -0.74 -11.78 12.76
N TYR A 31 -1.28 -10.69 13.29
CA TYR A 31 -2.12 -10.74 14.49
C TYR A 31 -3.35 -11.60 14.28
N LEU A 32 -4.07 -11.40 13.17
CA LEU A 32 -5.22 -12.22 12.78
C LEU A 32 -4.84 -13.68 12.54
N GLY A 33 -3.71 -13.94 11.90
CA GLY A 33 -3.18 -15.27 11.65
C GLY A 33 -2.88 -16.02 12.95
N ASN A 34 -2.22 -15.39 13.92
CA ASN A 34 -1.95 -15.98 15.23
C ASN A 34 -3.22 -16.25 16.04
N LEU A 35 -4.30 -15.48 15.83
CA LEU A 35 -5.58 -15.72 16.50
C LEU A 35 -6.27 -16.99 15.98
N VAL A 36 -5.99 -17.38 14.73
CA VAL A 36 -6.56 -18.57 14.08
C VAL A 36 -5.64 -19.79 14.21
N LEU A 37 -4.32 -19.58 14.19
CA LEU A 37 -3.33 -20.65 14.28
C LEU A 37 -3.11 -21.06 15.75
N THR A 38 -3.51 -22.29 16.09
CA THR A 38 -3.23 -22.87 17.40
C THR A 38 -1.82 -23.51 17.44
N PRO A 39 -1.24 -23.75 18.63
CA PRO A 39 0.06 -24.43 18.77
C PRO A 39 0.09 -25.79 18.06
N GLU A 40 -1.02 -26.52 18.12
CA GLU A 40 -1.25 -27.84 17.52
C GLU A 40 -1.33 -27.82 15.97
N THR A 41 -1.42 -26.63 15.36
CA THR A 41 -1.59 -26.52 13.90
C THR A 41 -0.33 -27.00 13.18
N ASP A 42 -0.52 -27.82 12.15
CA ASP A 42 0.55 -28.35 11.29
C ASP A 42 1.47 -27.23 10.77
N SER A 43 2.78 -27.47 10.85
CA SER A 43 3.84 -26.59 10.34
C SER A 43 3.64 -26.24 8.85
N SER A 44 3.13 -27.17 8.05
CA SER A 44 2.86 -26.93 6.62
C SER A 44 1.75 -25.89 6.42
N LEU A 45 0.69 -25.95 7.24
CA LEU A 45 -0.40 -24.99 7.22
C LEU A 45 0.04 -23.62 7.75
N LYS A 46 0.87 -23.58 8.79
CA LYS A 46 1.47 -22.33 9.31
C LYS A 46 2.28 -21.61 8.23
N MET A 47 3.09 -22.35 7.47
CA MET A 47 3.86 -21.81 6.35
C MET A 47 2.96 -21.25 5.23
N LEU A 48 1.90 -21.97 4.87
CA LEU A 48 0.94 -21.53 3.86
C LEU A 48 0.22 -20.24 4.28
N VAL A 49 -0.26 -20.19 5.53
CA VAL A 49 -0.89 -18.98 6.09
C VAL A 49 0.08 -17.81 6.11
N PHE A 50 1.34 -18.02 6.48
CA PHE A 50 2.36 -16.98 6.44
C PHE A 50 2.61 -16.44 5.02
N LEU A 51 2.68 -17.32 4.02
CA LEU A 51 2.79 -16.91 2.60
C LEU A 51 1.57 -16.09 2.15
N LEU A 52 0.37 -16.51 2.54
CA LEU A 52 -0.86 -15.75 2.25
C LEU A 52 -0.84 -14.38 2.92
N ILE A 53 -0.39 -14.28 4.17
CA ILE A 53 -0.25 -13.01 4.89
C ILE A 53 0.65 -12.05 4.11
N ILE A 54 1.82 -12.51 3.64
CA ILE A 54 2.71 -11.70 2.82
C ILE A 54 2.01 -11.26 1.53
N GLY A 55 1.42 -12.20 0.78
CA GLY A 55 0.75 -11.92 -0.48
C GLY A 55 -0.38 -10.90 -0.33
N PHE A 56 -1.27 -11.11 0.64
CA PHE A 56 -2.38 -10.20 0.93
C PHE A 56 -1.91 -8.85 1.46
N SER A 57 -0.81 -8.79 2.22
CA SER A 57 -0.24 -7.51 2.69
C SER A 57 0.23 -6.67 1.51
N VAL A 58 0.94 -7.28 0.57
CA VAL A 58 1.41 -6.59 -0.63
C VAL A 58 0.23 -6.12 -1.47
N VAL A 59 -0.66 -7.03 -1.88
CA VAL A 59 -1.82 -6.70 -2.72
C VAL A 59 -2.74 -5.67 -2.03
N GLY A 60 -2.99 -5.85 -0.73
CA GLY A 60 -3.80 -4.95 0.08
C GLY A 60 -3.17 -3.56 0.20
N SER A 61 -1.85 -3.47 0.36
CA SER A 61 -1.16 -2.18 0.46
C SER A 61 -1.29 -1.37 -0.83
N PHE A 62 -1.07 -2.01 -1.99
CA PHE A 62 -1.27 -1.37 -3.29
C PHE A 62 -2.72 -0.95 -3.51
N PHE A 63 -3.68 -1.79 -3.12
CA PHE A 63 -5.09 -1.46 -3.25
C PHE A 63 -5.48 -0.25 -2.39
N LEU A 64 -5.11 -0.25 -1.11
CA LEU A 64 -5.36 0.88 -0.19
C LEU A 64 -4.64 2.15 -0.66
N TYR A 65 -3.37 2.03 -1.04
CA TYR A 65 -2.59 3.14 -1.59
C TYR A 65 -3.29 3.77 -2.79
N SER A 66 -3.72 2.96 -3.76
CA SER A 66 -4.41 3.45 -4.96
C SER A 66 -5.71 4.19 -4.62
N ARG A 67 -6.46 3.71 -3.63
CA ARG A 67 -7.69 4.35 -3.14
C ARG A 67 -7.40 5.67 -2.45
N ILE A 68 -6.40 5.70 -1.57
CA ILE A 68 -5.97 6.90 -0.85
C ILE A 68 -5.52 7.97 -1.85
N VAL A 69 -4.65 7.62 -2.79
CA VAL A 69 -4.18 8.55 -3.84
C VAL A 69 -5.36 9.10 -4.65
N LYS A 70 -6.33 8.26 -5.02
CA LYS A 70 -7.52 8.71 -5.76
C LYS A 70 -8.36 9.71 -4.95
N ILE A 71 -8.52 9.48 -3.64
CA ILE A 71 -9.25 10.38 -2.74
C ILE A 71 -8.51 11.72 -2.59
N ILE A 72 -7.20 11.66 -2.35
CA ILE A 72 -6.36 12.86 -2.19
C ILE A 72 -6.38 13.68 -3.48
N ASN A 73 -6.23 13.04 -4.65
CA ASN A 73 -6.27 13.74 -5.93
C ASN A 73 -7.63 14.44 -6.16
N LYS A 74 -8.76 13.78 -5.82
CA LYS A 74 -10.10 14.38 -5.91
C LYS A 74 -10.30 15.55 -4.95
N ARG A 75 -9.72 15.50 -3.73
CA ARG A 75 -9.88 16.53 -2.70
C ARG A 75 -9.02 17.77 -2.95
N TRP A 76 -7.79 17.58 -3.45
CA TRP A 76 -6.80 18.66 -3.54
C TRP A 76 -6.40 19.05 -4.98
N ASN A 77 -6.99 18.46 -6.02
CA ASN A 77 -6.67 18.72 -7.43
C ASN A 77 -5.14 18.72 -7.66
N LEU A 78 -4.48 17.68 -7.16
CA LEU A 78 -3.01 17.55 -7.22
C LEU A 78 -2.47 17.59 -8.65
N GLU A 79 -3.29 17.21 -9.63
CA GLU A 79 -3.02 17.35 -11.06
C GLU A 79 -2.61 18.78 -11.49
N ASN A 80 -3.10 19.82 -10.81
CA ASN A 80 -2.75 21.21 -11.14
C ASN A 80 -1.35 21.62 -10.65
N TYR A 81 -0.83 20.93 -9.63
CA TYR A 81 0.44 21.26 -8.96
C TYR A 81 1.59 20.32 -9.31
N MET A 82 1.28 19.20 -9.95
CA MET A 82 2.21 18.16 -10.37
C MET A 82 2.45 18.28 -11.88
N HIS A 83 3.66 17.97 -12.34
CA HIS A 83 3.80 17.65 -13.76
C HIS A 83 2.96 16.40 -14.04
N PRO A 84 2.18 16.34 -15.13
CA PRO A 84 1.30 15.20 -15.35
C PRO A 84 2.13 13.93 -15.55
N PHE A 85 1.96 12.97 -14.64
CA PHE A 85 2.50 11.61 -14.75
C PHE A 85 1.53 10.66 -15.46
N PHE A 86 0.23 10.99 -15.48
CA PHE A 86 -0.86 10.16 -16.02
C PHE A 86 -1.71 10.87 -17.07
N THR A 87 -1.21 11.91 -17.75
CA THR A 87 -1.91 12.39 -18.95
C THR A 87 -1.78 11.33 -20.03
N ARG A 88 -2.83 10.53 -20.17
CA ARG A 88 -3.16 9.88 -21.45
C ARG A 88 -3.25 11.00 -22.47
N LYS A 89 -2.20 11.16 -23.31
CA LYS A 89 -2.35 11.91 -24.55
C LYS A 89 -3.56 11.27 -25.25
N ARG A 90 -4.60 12.07 -25.48
CA ARG A 90 -5.65 11.71 -26.44
C ARG A 90 -5.01 11.45 -27.78
#